data_AF-A0A7X0ATT6-F1
#
_entry.id   AF-A0A7X0ATT6-F1
#
_cell.length_a   1.000
_cell.length_b   1.000
_cell.length_c   1.000
_cell.angle_alpha   90.00
_cell.angle_beta   90.00
_cell.angle_gamma   90.00
#
_symmetry.space_group_name_H-M   'P 1'
#
loop_
_entity.id
_entity.type
_entity.pdbx_description
1 polymer ?
#
loop_
_entity_poly.entity_id
_entity_poly.type
_entity_poly.pdbx_seq_one_letter_code
_entity_poly.pdbx_strand_id
1 'polypeptide(L)'
;MQIKNKLVGTLATVGALVLSPLVMAQTGAAASSKQDTMFVAKASAGGMTEIQASQLADSHAQSAAIKSFASTMVTDHTKAGDMLSSIAQKDGFTPSTAPMPMQQKELAQLETLNGPAFDKTYSAMMLKDHRETIALFKKEATAGKNDDLKAFASQTLPTLQQHMTMAKKL
;
A
#
# COMPACT_ATOMS: atom_id res chain seq x y z
N MET A 1 76.09 0.61 41.63
CA MET A 1 75.19 1.78 41.45
C MET A 1 75.66 2.55 40.23
N GLN A 2 74.86 2.65 39.14
CA GLN A 2 74.87 3.73 38.10
C GLN A 2 76.17 4.00 37.26
N ILE A 3 76.16 4.37 35.95
CA ILE A 3 75.15 4.36 34.86
C ILE A 3 75.73 3.62 33.61
N LYS A 4 74.84 3.31 32.66
CA LYS A 4 74.96 2.64 31.36
C LYS A 4 75.40 3.54 30.17
N ASN A 5 75.88 2.86 29.12
CA ASN A 5 75.58 2.97 27.67
C ASN A 5 75.82 4.23 26.80
N LYS A 6 76.10 3.89 25.54
CA LYS A 6 76.40 4.71 24.36
C LYS A 6 75.15 5.21 23.61
N LEU A 7 75.23 6.47 23.17
CA LEU A 7 75.07 6.99 21.79
C LEU A 7 73.87 6.60 20.86
N VAL A 8 73.28 7.66 20.28
CA VAL A 8 72.54 7.83 19.00
C VAL A 8 71.19 7.12 18.79
N GLY A 9 70.21 7.91 18.30
CA GLY A 9 69.00 7.38 17.65
C GLY A 9 67.95 8.47 17.36
N THR A 10 68.16 9.30 16.33
CA THR A 10 67.12 10.22 15.83
C THR A 10 65.94 9.43 15.27
N LEU A 11 64.70 9.78 15.62
CA LEU A 11 63.52 9.24 14.95
C LEU A 11 62.49 10.33 14.66
N ALA A 12 61.84 10.21 13.51
CA ALA A 12 61.04 11.27 12.89
C ALA A 12 59.64 11.44 13.50
N THR A 13 59.13 12.66 13.41
CA THR A 13 57.72 12.98 13.64
C THR A 13 56.83 12.37 12.56
N VAL A 14 55.91 11.49 12.94
CA VAL A 14 54.80 11.06 12.08
C VAL A 14 53.51 11.63 12.64
N GLY A 15 52.88 12.55 11.90
CA GLY A 15 51.57 13.09 12.26
C GLY A 15 50.49 12.04 12.04
N ALA A 16 49.78 11.68 13.11
CA ALA A 16 48.64 10.77 13.02
C ALA A 16 47.42 11.50 12.43
N LEU A 17 47.10 11.21 11.16
CA LEU A 17 45.86 11.68 10.54
C LEU A 17 44.69 10.86 11.07
N VAL A 18 43.85 11.46 11.93
CA VAL A 18 42.71 10.77 12.54
C VAL A 18 41.57 10.65 11.53
N LEU A 19 41.62 9.60 10.71
CA LEU A 19 40.53 9.20 9.82
C LEU A 19 39.35 8.65 10.65
N SER A 20 38.47 9.55 11.09
CA SER A 20 37.18 9.18 11.65
C SER A 20 36.35 8.46 10.57
N PRO A 21 35.90 7.21 10.78
CA PRO A 21 35.02 6.55 9.83
C PRO A 21 33.68 7.29 9.80
N LEU A 22 33.33 7.81 8.63
CA LEU A 22 32.01 8.36 8.38
C LEU A 22 31.00 7.21 8.50
N VAL A 23 30.30 7.13 9.63
CA VAL A 23 29.20 6.18 9.82
C VAL A 23 28.06 6.62 8.90
N MET A 24 28.09 6.11 7.67
CA MET A 24 26.96 6.16 6.77
C MET A 24 25.83 5.39 7.46
N ALA A 25 24.90 6.13 8.06
CA ALA A 25 23.67 5.56 8.57
C ALA A 25 22.94 4.93 7.38
N GLN A 26 23.09 3.61 7.23
CA GLN A 26 22.19 2.83 6.40
C GLN A 26 20.81 3.04 7.01
N THR A 27 19.98 3.80 6.30
CA THR A 27 18.54 3.84 6.51
C THR A 27 18.05 2.43 6.23
N GLY A 28 18.08 1.59 7.26
CA GLY A 28 17.70 0.20 7.16
C GLY A 28 16.28 0.14 6.65
N ALA A 29 16.07 -0.53 5.51
CA ALA A 29 14.74 -0.80 5.00
C ALA A 29 13.91 -1.41 6.15
N ALA A 30 12.75 -0.83 6.43
CA ALA A 30 11.90 -1.29 7.51
C ALA A 30 11.65 -2.79 7.35
N ALA A 31 11.81 -3.56 8.44
CA ALA A 31 11.85 -5.01 8.39
C ALA A 31 10.54 -5.57 7.84
N SER A 32 10.52 -5.91 6.55
CA SER A 32 9.32 -6.32 5.84
C SER A 32 9.00 -7.80 6.04
N SER A 33 7.75 -8.17 5.79
CA SER A 33 7.29 -9.56 5.87
C SER A 33 6.56 -10.02 4.62
N LYS A 34 6.39 -11.34 4.46
CA LYS A 34 5.55 -11.92 3.41
C LYS A 34 4.09 -11.44 3.50
N GLN A 35 3.60 -11.11 4.69
CA GLN A 35 2.28 -10.53 4.88
C GLN A 35 2.22 -9.13 4.25
N ASP A 36 3.20 -8.28 4.53
CA ASP A 36 3.34 -6.92 4.00
C ASP A 36 3.41 -6.93 2.45
N THR A 37 4.25 -7.78 1.86
CA THR A 37 4.34 -7.92 0.39
C THR A 37 3.01 -8.39 -0.22
N MET A 38 2.33 -9.35 0.43
CA MET A 38 1.01 -9.81 -0.01
C MET A 38 -0.07 -8.75 0.17
N PHE A 39 0.04 -7.88 1.18
CA PHE A 39 -0.86 -6.76 1.39
C PHE A 39 -0.71 -5.72 0.28
N VAL A 40 0.50 -5.23 0.01
CA VAL A 40 0.75 -4.22 -1.04
C VAL A 40 0.22 -4.69 -2.39
N ALA A 41 0.55 -5.93 -2.79
CA ALA A 41 0.11 -6.49 -4.08
C ALA A 41 -1.42 -6.65 -4.18
N LYS A 42 -2.10 -7.08 -3.10
CA LYS A 42 -3.56 -7.27 -3.09
C LYS A 42 -4.33 -5.97 -2.95
N ALA A 43 -3.86 -5.05 -2.11
CA ALA A 43 -4.51 -3.77 -1.86
C ALA A 43 -4.45 -2.88 -3.11
N SER A 44 -3.32 -2.85 -3.85
CA SER A 44 -3.26 -2.10 -5.11
C SER A 44 -4.13 -2.73 -6.20
N ALA A 45 -4.12 -4.06 -6.34
CA ALA A 45 -4.99 -4.76 -7.30
C ALA A 45 -6.48 -4.56 -7.00
N GLY A 46 -6.88 -4.66 -5.73
CA GLY A 46 -8.24 -4.39 -5.26
C GLY A 46 -8.67 -2.95 -5.55
N GLY A 47 -7.88 -1.97 -5.10
CA GLY A 47 -8.20 -0.55 -5.33
C GLY A 47 -8.32 -0.19 -6.81
N MET A 48 -7.43 -0.68 -7.68
CA MET A 48 -7.58 -0.50 -9.14
C MET A 48 -8.87 -1.14 -9.69
N THR A 49 -9.25 -2.30 -9.17
CA THR A 49 -10.50 -2.98 -9.56
C THR A 49 -11.72 -2.16 -9.15
N GLU A 50 -11.76 -1.69 -7.91
CA GLU A 50 -12.87 -0.91 -7.36
C GLU A 50 -12.99 0.46 -8.05
N ILE A 51 -11.88 1.09 -8.44
CA ILE A 51 -11.86 2.31 -9.28
C ILE A 51 -12.44 2.02 -10.67
N GLN A 52 -11.95 1.00 -11.38
CA GLN A 52 -12.40 0.69 -12.75
C GLN A 52 -13.89 0.31 -12.79
N ALA A 53 -14.35 -0.51 -11.85
CA ALA A 53 -15.77 -0.86 -11.71
C ALA A 53 -16.65 0.37 -11.45
N SER A 54 -16.15 1.32 -10.66
CA SER A 54 -16.87 2.55 -10.32
C SER A 54 -16.86 3.57 -11.46
N GLN A 55 -15.83 3.60 -12.31
CA GLN A 55 -15.81 4.43 -13.52
C GLN A 55 -16.89 4.01 -14.53
N LEU A 56 -17.17 2.72 -14.66
CA LEU A 56 -18.28 2.22 -15.50
C LEU A 56 -19.67 2.71 -15.03
N ALA A 57 -19.84 3.05 -13.75
CA ALA A 57 -21.15 3.41 -13.22
C ALA A 57 -21.72 4.71 -13.82
N ASP A 58 -20.88 5.63 -14.31
CA ASP A 58 -21.36 6.90 -14.88
C ASP A 58 -22.20 6.69 -16.14
N SER A 59 -21.77 5.80 -17.04
CA SER A 59 -22.50 5.46 -18.27
C SER A 59 -23.43 4.26 -18.13
N HIS A 60 -23.09 3.24 -17.31
CA HIS A 60 -23.84 1.97 -17.25
C HIS A 60 -24.92 1.92 -16.16
N ALA A 61 -24.80 2.67 -15.05
CA ALA A 61 -25.76 2.58 -13.95
C ALA A 61 -27.06 3.35 -14.25
N GLN A 62 -28.19 2.83 -13.74
CA GLN A 62 -29.47 3.54 -13.74
C GLN A 62 -29.70 4.26 -12.40
N SER A 63 -29.32 3.65 -11.29
CA SER A 63 -29.49 4.21 -9.95
C SER A 63 -28.58 5.41 -9.68
N ALA A 64 -29.19 6.56 -9.37
CA ALA A 64 -28.46 7.75 -8.92
C ALA A 64 -27.68 7.51 -7.61
N ALA A 65 -28.15 6.61 -6.73
CA ALA A 65 -27.42 6.22 -5.52
C ALA A 65 -26.12 5.47 -5.85
N ILE A 66 -26.15 4.60 -6.88
CA ILE A 66 -24.96 3.90 -7.36
C ILE A 66 -23.96 4.87 -7.99
N LYS A 67 -24.41 5.83 -8.81
CA LYS A 67 -23.51 6.87 -9.36
C LYS A 67 -22.84 7.71 -8.26
N SER A 68 -23.59 8.10 -7.24
CA SER A 68 -23.05 8.85 -6.09
C SER A 68 -22.07 8.02 -5.26
N PHE A 69 -22.37 6.73 -5.02
CA PHE A 69 -21.45 5.81 -4.36
C PHE A 69 -20.17 5.61 -5.18
N ALA A 70 -20.29 5.34 -6.49
CA ALA A 70 -19.17 5.13 -7.39
C ALA A 70 -18.25 6.36 -7.49
N SER A 71 -18.81 7.58 -7.50
CA SER A 71 -18.01 8.81 -7.43
C SER A 71 -17.20 8.88 -6.14
N THR A 72 -17.78 8.49 -4.99
CA THR A 72 -17.07 8.41 -3.70
C THR A 72 -15.94 7.38 -3.76
N MET A 73 -16.23 6.21 -4.33
CA MET A 73 -15.26 5.11 -4.50
C MET A 73 -14.04 5.53 -5.32
N VAL A 74 -14.24 6.16 -6.48
CA VAL A 74 -13.13 6.65 -7.32
C VAL A 74 -12.25 7.62 -6.53
N THR A 75 -12.84 8.60 -5.84
CA THR A 75 -12.10 9.59 -5.06
C THR A 75 -11.28 8.97 -3.93
N ASP A 76 -11.90 8.16 -3.08
CA ASP A 76 -11.25 7.62 -1.89
C ASP A 76 -10.21 6.55 -2.23
N HIS A 77 -10.49 5.70 -3.23
CA HIS A 77 -9.56 4.63 -3.62
C HIS A 77 -8.38 5.14 -4.45
N THR A 78 -8.56 6.19 -5.26
CA THR A 78 -7.42 6.87 -5.92
C THR A 78 -6.46 7.41 -4.85
N LYS A 79 -6.99 8.15 -3.87
CA LYS A 79 -6.19 8.68 -2.76
C LYS A 79 -5.48 7.57 -1.96
N ALA A 80 -6.17 6.46 -1.69
CA ALA A 80 -5.57 5.31 -1.02
C ALA A 80 -4.47 4.64 -1.86
N GLY A 81 -4.66 4.55 -3.18
CA GLY A 81 -3.67 4.06 -4.14
C GLY A 81 -2.40 4.91 -4.19
N ASP A 82 -2.54 6.24 -4.22
CA ASP A 82 -1.41 7.18 -4.23
C ASP A 82 -0.57 7.07 -2.94
N MET A 83 -1.24 6.98 -1.79
CA MET A 83 -0.57 6.76 -0.49
C MET A 83 0.16 5.41 -0.45
N LEU A 84 -0.48 4.32 -0.89
CA LEU A 84 0.13 2.99 -0.92
C LEU A 84 1.31 2.93 -1.89
N SER A 85 1.21 3.57 -3.06
CA SER A 85 2.28 3.69 -4.06
C SER A 85 3.49 4.42 -3.47
N SER A 86 3.26 5.52 -2.76
CA SER A 86 4.31 6.28 -2.08
C SER A 86 5.05 5.47 -1.02
N ILE A 87 4.32 4.70 -0.19
CA ILE A 87 4.93 3.80 0.81
C ILE A 87 5.70 2.68 0.11
N ALA A 88 5.13 2.07 -0.93
CA ALA A 88 5.77 0.99 -1.67
C ALA A 88 7.08 1.44 -2.33
N GLN A 89 7.10 2.63 -2.93
CA GLN A 89 8.32 3.22 -3.50
C GLN A 89 9.37 3.52 -2.43
N LYS A 90 8.96 4.06 -1.26
CA LYS A 90 9.86 4.38 -0.13
C LYS A 90 10.54 3.13 0.43
N ASP A 91 9.78 2.04 0.60
CA ASP A 91 10.20 0.85 1.34
C ASP A 91 10.57 -0.35 0.45
N GLY A 92 10.59 -0.18 -0.88
CA GLY A 92 11.03 -1.19 -1.83
C GLY A 92 10.03 -2.34 -2.06
N PHE A 93 8.73 -2.08 -1.90
CA PHE A 93 7.68 -3.02 -2.29
C PHE A 93 7.27 -2.84 -3.75
N THR A 94 6.79 -3.92 -4.37
CA THR A 94 6.22 -3.89 -5.73
C THR A 94 4.69 -4.00 -5.67
N PRO A 95 3.94 -2.92 -5.96
CA PRO A 95 2.50 -3.00 -6.16
C PRO A 95 2.14 -3.87 -7.37
N SER A 96 0.93 -4.42 -7.39
CA SER A 96 0.34 -4.87 -8.65
C SER A 96 0.10 -3.67 -9.56
N THR A 97 0.32 -3.86 -10.87
CA THR A 97 0.11 -2.88 -11.94
C THR A 97 -1.20 -3.08 -12.71
N ALA A 98 -1.96 -4.14 -12.39
CA ALA A 98 -3.30 -4.40 -12.91
C ALA A 98 -4.20 -5.09 -11.87
N PRO A 99 -5.54 -5.10 -12.06
CA PRO A 99 -6.43 -6.05 -11.42
C PRO A 99 -5.96 -7.50 -11.62
N MET A 100 -6.22 -8.39 -10.66
CA MET A 100 -5.90 -9.82 -10.77
C MET A 100 -6.76 -10.49 -11.86
N PRO A 101 -6.36 -11.64 -12.45
CA PRO A 101 -7.10 -12.27 -13.56
C PRO A 101 -8.59 -12.54 -13.30
N MET A 102 -8.98 -12.86 -12.06
CA MET A 102 -10.39 -13.00 -11.69
C MET A 102 -11.13 -11.65 -11.64
N GLN A 103 -10.49 -10.61 -11.11
CA GLN A 103 -11.04 -9.26 -11.06
C GLN A 103 -11.18 -8.66 -12.47
N GLN A 104 -10.24 -8.94 -13.38
CA GLN A 104 -10.36 -8.60 -14.80
C GLN A 104 -11.60 -9.24 -15.45
N LYS A 105 -11.90 -10.50 -15.10
CA LYS A 105 -13.11 -11.19 -15.58
C LYS A 105 -14.40 -10.59 -14.98
N GLU A 106 -14.39 -10.23 -13.71
CA GLU A 106 -15.51 -9.56 -13.03
C GLU A 106 -15.79 -8.18 -13.66
N LEU A 107 -14.75 -7.40 -13.96
CA LEU A 107 -14.83 -6.13 -14.68
C LEU A 107 -15.37 -6.31 -16.11
N ALA A 108 -14.80 -7.24 -16.89
CA ALA A 108 -15.25 -7.51 -18.25
C ALA A 108 -16.70 -8.00 -18.31
N GLN A 109 -17.16 -8.75 -17.29
CA GLN A 109 -18.58 -9.09 -17.16
C GLN A 109 -19.42 -7.85 -16.86
N LEU A 110 -19.01 -7.02 -15.89
CA LEU A 110 -19.72 -5.82 -15.47
C LEU A 110 -19.90 -4.81 -16.63
N GLU A 111 -18.88 -4.63 -17.46
CA GLU A 111 -18.88 -3.76 -18.65
C GLU A 111 -19.96 -4.15 -19.68
N THR A 112 -20.33 -5.43 -19.78
CA THR A 112 -21.43 -5.86 -20.69
C THR A 112 -22.83 -5.48 -20.18
N LEU A 113 -22.97 -5.08 -18.92
CA LEU A 113 -24.25 -4.85 -18.27
C LEU A 113 -24.63 -3.37 -18.30
N ASN A 114 -25.94 -3.10 -18.26
CA ASN A 114 -26.50 -1.77 -18.23
C ASN A 114 -27.75 -1.73 -17.32
N GLY A 115 -28.04 -0.56 -16.78
CA GLY A 115 -29.23 -0.29 -15.96
C GLY A 115 -29.37 -1.24 -14.76
N PRO A 116 -30.58 -1.75 -14.45
CA PRO A 116 -30.81 -2.61 -13.27
C PRO A 116 -29.90 -3.85 -13.18
N ALA A 117 -29.42 -4.38 -14.31
CA ALA A 117 -28.50 -5.51 -14.32
C ALA A 117 -27.08 -5.10 -13.91
N PHE A 118 -26.60 -3.94 -14.38
CA PHE A 118 -25.36 -3.33 -13.90
C PHE A 118 -25.48 -3.02 -12.41
N ASP A 119 -26.53 -2.27 -12.03
CA ASP A 119 -26.78 -1.81 -10.66
C ASP A 119 -26.69 -2.96 -9.64
N LYS A 120 -27.42 -4.06 -9.90
CA LYS A 120 -27.41 -5.26 -9.04
C LYS A 120 -26.03 -5.91 -8.94
N THR A 121 -25.28 -5.95 -10.05
CA THR A 121 -24.01 -6.67 -10.14
C THR A 121 -22.89 -5.88 -9.48
N TYR A 122 -22.85 -4.57 -9.75
CA TYR A 122 -21.97 -3.62 -9.08
C TYR A 122 -22.17 -3.62 -7.56
N SER A 123 -23.40 -3.49 -7.07
CA SER A 123 -23.67 -3.49 -5.61
C SER A 123 -23.25 -4.80 -4.94
N ALA A 124 -23.46 -5.94 -5.59
CA ALA A 124 -23.02 -7.25 -5.08
C ALA A 124 -21.49 -7.39 -5.06
N MET A 125 -20.80 -6.89 -6.09
CA MET A 125 -19.34 -6.82 -6.18
C MET A 125 -18.75 -5.95 -5.06
N MET A 126 -19.20 -4.71 -4.93
CA MET A 126 -18.72 -3.76 -3.90
C MET A 126 -18.93 -4.30 -2.47
N LEU A 127 -20.08 -4.94 -2.20
CA LEU A 127 -20.35 -5.56 -0.89
C LEU A 127 -19.45 -6.77 -0.60
N LYS A 128 -19.06 -7.53 -1.63
CA LYS A 128 -18.10 -8.64 -1.51
C LYS A 128 -16.70 -8.10 -1.26
N ASP A 129 -16.25 -7.19 -2.10
CA ASP A 129 -14.87 -6.74 -2.15
C ASP A 129 -14.53 -5.92 -0.91
N HIS A 130 -15.39 -5.01 -0.45
CA HIS A 130 -15.17 -4.32 0.83
C HIS A 130 -15.08 -5.25 2.04
N ARG A 131 -15.83 -6.35 2.08
CA ARG A 131 -15.73 -7.35 3.16
C ARG A 131 -14.35 -8.02 3.15
N GLU A 132 -13.82 -8.32 1.96
CA GLU A 132 -12.49 -8.93 1.77
C GLU A 132 -11.37 -7.92 2.04
N THR A 133 -11.49 -6.69 1.54
CA THR A 133 -10.56 -5.56 1.75
C THR A 133 -10.50 -5.14 3.23
N ILE A 134 -11.62 -5.05 3.95
CA ILE A 134 -11.61 -4.79 5.41
C ILE A 134 -10.86 -5.90 6.17
N ALA A 135 -11.03 -7.17 5.78
CA ALA A 135 -10.31 -8.27 6.41
C ALA A 135 -8.80 -8.21 6.11
N LEU A 136 -8.42 -7.88 4.87
CA LEU A 136 -7.04 -7.66 4.44
C LEU A 136 -6.37 -6.53 5.23
N PHE A 137 -7.03 -5.37 5.34
CA PHE A 137 -6.51 -4.20 6.05
C PHE A 137 -6.43 -4.42 7.57
N LYS A 138 -7.43 -5.08 8.19
CA LYS A 138 -7.34 -5.49 9.61
C LYS A 138 -6.17 -6.42 9.88
N LYS A 139 -5.89 -7.34 8.96
CA LYS A 139 -4.76 -8.26 9.08
C LYS A 139 -3.42 -7.53 8.98
N GLU A 140 -3.29 -6.57 8.06
CA GLU A 140 -2.05 -5.79 7.95
C GLU A 140 -1.82 -4.91 9.18
N ALA A 141 -2.83 -4.15 9.61
CA ALA A 141 -2.76 -3.29 10.79
C ALA A 141 -2.32 -4.02 12.07
N THR A 142 -2.65 -5.31 12.19
CA THR A 142 -2.38 -6.13 13.40
C THR A 142 -1.18 -7.07 13.27
N ALA A 143 -0.85 -7.55 12.07
CA ALA A 143 0.13 -8.62 11.85
C ALA A 143 1.19 -8.32 10.77
N GLY A 144 1.15 -7.15 10.13
CA GLY A 144 2.25 -6.65 9.30
C GLY A 144 3.49 -6.35 10.14
N LYS A 145 4.65 -6.15 9.49
CA LYS A 145 5.88 -5.73 10.17
C LYS A 145 6.34 -4.33 9.81
N ASN A 146 6.15 -3.89 8.57
CA ASN A 146 6.40 -2.51 8.16
C ASN A 146 5.40 -1.55 8.85
N ASP A 147 5.92 -0.58 9.60
CA ASP A 147 5.09 0.33 10.41
C ASP A 147 4.27 1.33 9.57
N ASP A 148 4.75 1.74 8.40
CA ASP A 148 4.02 2.63 7.50
C ASP A 148 2.82 1.93 6.85
N LEU A 149 2.95 0.65 6.45
CA LEU A 149 1.85 -0.17 5.95
C LEU A 149 0.82 -0.46 7.05
N LYS A 150 1.25 -0.71 8.29
CA LYS A 150 0.35 -0.83 9.45
C LYS A 150 -0.39 0.47 9.74
N ALA A 151 0.29 1.61 9.66
CA ALA A 151 -0.30 2.93 9.86
C ALA A 151 -1.32 3.25 8.75
N PHE A 152 -0.94 3.07 7.47
CA PHE A 152 -1.82 3.18 6.32
C PHE A 152 -3.07 2.30 6.47
N ALA A 153 -2.88 1.00 6.73
CA ALA A 153 -3.99 0.07 6.89
C ALA A 153 -4.94 0.48 8.03
N SER A 154 -4.39 0.94 9.16
CA SER A 154 -5.17 1.44 10.30
C SER A 154 -5.95 2.71 9.98
N GLN A 155 -5.34 3.66 9.25
CA GLN A 155 -5.94 4.95 8.90
C GLN A 155 -7.00 4.83 7.79
N THR A 156 -6.88 3.87 6.88
CA THR A 156 -7.85 3.63 5.79
C THR A 156 -9.07 2.80 6.25
N LEU A 157 -8.95 2.02 7.33
CA LEU A 157 -10.02 1.15 7.82
C LEU A 157 -11.37 1.84 8.12
N PRO A 158 -11.45 3.06 8.69
CA PRO A 158 -12.71 3.77 8.91
C PRO A 158 -13.43 4.08 7.59
N THR A 159 -12.71 4.54 6.57
CA THR A 159 -13.26 4.82 5.23
C THR A 159 -13.82 3.56 4.58
N LEU A 160 -13.09 2.44 4.62
CA LEU A 160 -13.58 1.15 4.11
C LEU A 160 -14.86 0.67 4.85
N GLN A 161 -14.96 0.92 6.16
CA GLN A 161 -16.16 0.59 6.95
C GLN A 161 -17.35 1.50 6.61
N GLN A 162 -17.10 2.77 6.29
CA GLN A 162 -18.10 3.69 5.76
C GLN A 162 -18.58 3.22 4.39
N HIS A 163 -17.67 2.88 3.46
CA HIS A 163 -18.04 2.34 2.14
C HIS A 163 -18.88 1.06 2.26
N MET A 164 -18.48 0.11 3.10
CA MET A 164 -19.26 -1.10 3.41
C MET A 164 -20.66 -0.79 3.98
N THR A 165 -20.81 0.34 4.70
CA THR A 165 -22.11 0.80 5.23
C THR A 165 -22.96 1.48 4.17
N MET A 166 -22.34 2.12 3.18
CA MET A 166 -23.03 2.69 2.01
C MET A 166 -23.44 1.57 1.03
N ALA A 167 -22.56 0.62 0.72
CA ALA A 167 -22.82 -0.51 -0.16
C ALA A 167 -24.00 -1.40 0.30
N LYS A 168 -24.23 -1.51 1.61
CA LYS A 168 -25.40 -2.19 2.20
C LYS A 168 -26.75 -1.47 1.99
N LYS A 169 -26.74 -0.25 1.44
CA LYS A 169 -27.93 0.59 1.20
C LYS A 169 -28.22 0.81 -0.29
N LEU A 170 -27.44 0.17 -1.17
CA LEU A 170 -27.62 0.18 -2.63
C LEU A 170 -28.65 -0.86 -3.08
#